data_AF-A0A967I393-F1
#
_entry.id   AF-A0A967I393-F1
#
_cell.length_a   1.000
_cell.length_b   1.000
_cell.length_c   1.000
_cell.angle_alpha   90.00
_cell.angle_beta   90.00
_cell.angle_gamma   90.00
#
_symmetry.space_group_name_H-M   'P 1'
#
loop_
_entity.id
_entity.type
_entity.pdbx_description
1 polymer ?
#
loop_
_entity_poly.entity_id
_entity_poly.type
_entity_poly.pdbx_seq_one_letter_code
_entity_poly.pdbx_strand_id
1 'polypeptide(L)'
;MSRVKTDSAGQVLVYLMYNEVYKVRVNKSGYQTAFYDYIPSDSLFTKTFRILFEEEEYMNESIYHELISFTSEISGTSLFINFTCSDNNIVSTAIVVYNISNTTGTRTAIEWDNRSADNSFNLVYAIEDGMCYEITLTLVHSIYGTTSDYRTVCSRTGITTKTRFDTLFDLNFKYNPFGWSNLFGFFVLLATMFSFGQQHVGISMLFTGGVLIFINSIIGLALITAAVPTAIICLGVIVLWGERGFKS
;
A
#
# COMPACT_ATOMS: atom_id res chain seq x y z
N MET A 1 -27.25 -15.31 -4.05
CA MET A 1 -26.54 -15.33 -2.74
C MET A 1 -27.13 -16.44 -1.89
N SER A 2 -26.40 -17.53 -1.68
CA SER A 2 -26.84 -18.64 -0.80
C SER A 2 -26.36 -18.41 0.63
N ARG A 3 -27.13 -18.86 1.63
CA ARG A 3 -26.77 -18.77 3.06
C ARG A 3 -26.84 -20.16 3.66
N VAL A 4 -25.75 -20.58 4.31
CA VAL A 4 -25.65 -21.89 4.96
C VAL A 4 -25.17 -21.66 6.39
N LYS A 5 -25.69 -22.42 7.35
CA LYS A 5 -25.29 -22.36 8.76
C LYS A 5 -24.27 -23.47 9.04
N THR A 6 -23.30 -23.17 9.90
CA THR A 6 -22.37 -24.18 10.41
C THR A 6 -23.08 -25.16 11.35
N ASP A 7 -22.54 -26.37 11.45
CA ASP A 7 -22.93 -27.36 12.44
C ASP A 7 -22.42 -27.02 13.85
N SER A 8 -22.66 -27.91 14.82
CA SER A 8 -22.20 -27.78 16.20
C SER A 8 -20.68 -27.82 16.37
N ALA A 9 -19.95 -28.29 15.35
CA ALA A 9 -18.49 -28.28 15.30
C ALA A 9 -17.92 -27.03 14.58
N GLY A 10 -18.79 -26.09 14.17
CA GLY A 10 -18.40 -24.87 13.46
C GLY A 10 -18.04 -25.11 11.99
N GLN A 11 -18.48 -26.23 11.39
CA GLN A 11 -18.16 -26.62 10.03
C GLN A 11 -19.37 -26.48 9.09
N VAL A 12 -19.10 -26.19 7.82
CA VAL A 12 -20.13 -26.21 6.77
C VAL A 12 -19.54 -26.74 5.47
N LEU A 13 -20.21 -27.73 4.87
CA LEU A 13 -19.88 -28.25 3.55
C LEU A 13 -20.62 -27.45 2.49
N VAL A 14 -19.89 -26.89 1.52
CA VAL A 14 -20.48 -26.14 0.39
C VAL A 14 -20.05 -26.78 -0.92
N TYR A 15 -21.02 -26.96 -1.83
CA TYR A 15 -20.79 -27.42 -3.18
C TYR A 15 -20.53 -26.23 -4.10
N LEU A 16 -19.44 -26.27 -4.86
CA LEU A 16 -18.97 -25.17 -5.69
C LEU A 16 -18.66 -25.66 -7.11
N MET A 17 -18.85 -24.79 -8.10
CA MET A 17 -18.49 -25.06 -9.50
C MET A 17 -17.00 -24.79 -9.71
N TYR A 18 -16.36 -25.60 -10.55
CA TYR A 18 -14.94 -25.47 -10.85
C TYR A 18 -14.63 -24.15 -11.57
N ASN A 19 -13.45 -23.59 -11.33
CA ASN A 19 -12.93 -22.40 -12.02
C ASN A 19 -13.81 -21.14 -11.93
N GLU A 20 -14.73 -21.11 -10.96
CA GLU A 20 -15.56 -19.96 -10.64
C GLU A 20 -15.05 -19.28 -9.36
N VAL A 21 -15.05 -17.95 -9.35
CA VAL A 21 -14.59 -17.16 -8.19
C VAL A 21 -15.75 -16.97 -7.20
N TYR A 22 -15.56 -17.45 -5.98
CA TYR A 22 -16.54 -17.32 -4.91
C TYR A 22 -16.06 -16.35 -3.83
N LYS A 23 -16.89 -15.35 -3.52
CA LYS A 23 -16.73 -14.50 -2.35
C LYS A 23 -17.52 -15.08 -1.17
N VAL A 24 -16.80 -15.60 -0.19
CA VAL A 24 -17.35 -16.21 1.02
C VAL A 24 -17.38 -15.17 2.14
N ARG A 25 -18.57 -14.96 2.72
CA ARG A 25 -18.75 -14.09 3.88
C ARG A 25 -19.05 -14.94 5.12
N VAL A 26 -18.18 -14.86 6.12
CA VAL A 26 -18.36 -15.56 7.40
C VAL A 26 -18.78 -14.55 8.47
N ASN A 27 -19.89 -14.82 9.16
CA ASN A 27 -20.42 -13.94 10.18
C ASN A 27 -20.90 -14.74 11.40
N LYS A 28 -20.54 -14.28 12.59
CA LYS A 28 -20.98 -14.82 13.88
C LYS A 28 -21.22 -13.67 14.86
N SER A 29 -22.31 -13.74 15.61
CA SER A 29 -22.60 -12.74 16.65
C SER A 29 -21.47 -12.66 17.66
N GLY A 30 -20.98 -11.45 17.93
CA GLY A 30 -19.85 -11.21 18.84
C GLY A 30 -18.46 -11.32 18.20
N TYR A 31 -18.38 -11.56 16.89
CA TYR A 31 -17.11 -11.64 16.15
C TYR A 31 -17.12 -10.69 14.96
N GLN A 32 -15.93 -10.28 14.50
CA GLN A 32 -15.79 -9.51 13.27
C GLN A 32 -16.19 -10.38 12.07
N THR A 33 -16.92 -9.78 11.11
CA THR A 33 -17.25 -10.45 9.85
C THR A 33 -15.99 -10.56 8.99
N ALA A 34 -15.71 -11.75 8.47
CA ALA A 34 -14.60 -12.00 7.57
C ALA A 34 -15.08 -12.26 6.14
N PHE A 35 -14.23 -11.93 5.17
CA PHE A 35 -14.45 -12.15 3.74
C PHE A 35 -13.26 -12.91 3.17
N TYR A 36 -13.55 -13.95 2.38
CA TYR A 36 -12.53 -14.78 1.72
C TYR A 36 -12.90 -14.92 0.25
N ASP A 37 -11.91 -14.76 -0.62
CA ASP A 37 -12.05 -15.15 -2.02
C ASP A 37 -11.54 -16.59 -2.17
N TYR A 38 -12.37 -17.45 -2.76
CA TYR A 38 -12.08 -18.87 -2.92
C TYR A 38 -12.35 -19.31 -4.35
N ILE A 39 -11.37 -20.00 -4.93
CA ILE A 39 -11.45 -20.63 -6.25
C ILE A 39 -11.26 -22.13 -6.04
N PRO A 40 -12.29 -22.97 -6.30
CA PRO A 40 -12.18 -24.41 -6.18
C PRO A 40 -11.18 -24.97 -7.19
N SER A 41 -10.30 -25.88 -6.76
CA SER A 41 -9.41 -26.60 -7.68
C SER A 41 -10.17 -27.62 -8.52
N ASP A 42 -9.59 -27.99 -9.66
CA ASP A 42 -10.20 -28.86 -10.71
C ASP A 42 -10.69 -30.24 -10.23
N SER A 43 -10.36 -30.65 -8.99
CA SER A 43 -10.68 -31.97 -8.44
C SER A 43 -11.61 -31.95 -7.22
N LEU A 44 -12.07 -30.79 -6.72
CA LEU A 44 -12.80 -30.68 -5.45
C LEU A 44 -14.15 -29.97 -5.61
N PHE A 45 -15.23 -30.76 -5.60
CA PHE A 45 -16.61 -30.28 -5.64
C PHE A 45 -17.16 -29.82 -4.28
N THR A 46 -16.44 -30.11 -3.20
CA THR A 46 -16.87 -29.84 -1.84
C THR A 46 -15.73 -29.24 -1.03
N LYS A 47 -15.96 -28.06 -0.47
CA LYS A 47 -15.05 -27.45 0.51
C LYS A 47 -15.75 -27.35 1.85
N THR A 48 -15.10 -27.90 2.88
CA THR A 48 -15.51 -27.67 4.27
C THR A 48 -14.92 -26.35 4.74
N PHE A 49 -15.77 -25.38 5.04
CA PHE A 49 -15.38 -24.16 5.73
C PHE A 49 -15.55 -24.40 7.23
N ARG A 50 -14.51 -24.13 8.01
CA ARG A 50 -14.55 -24.25 9.47
C ARG A 50 -14.32 -22.88 10.09
N ILE A 51 -15.16 -22.53 11.06
CA ILE A 51 -14.86 -21.45 12.00
C ILE A 51 -13.87 -22.04 13.00
N LEU A 52 -12.59 -21.99 12.68
CA LEU A 52 -11.54 -22.34 13.63
C LEU A 52 -11.45 -21.22 14.66
N PHE A 53 -11.60 -21.58 15.94
CA PHE A 53 -10.95 -20.84 17.02
C PHE A 53 -9.49 -21.26 17.00
N GLU A 54 -8.75 -20.86 15.97
CA GLU A 54 -7.33 -20.72 16.16
C GLU A 54 -7.18 -19.40 16.90
N GLU A 55 -6.51 -19.43 18.06
CA GLU A 55 -5.67 -18.28 18.36
C GLU A 55 -4.84 -18.09 17.10
N GLU A 56 -5.24 -17.13 16.25
CA GLU A 56 -4.28 -16.49 15.38
C GLU A 56 -3.22 -16.03 16.38
N GLU A 57 -2.10 -16.76 16.47
CA GLU A 57 -0.84 -16.10 16.80
C GLU A 57 -0.73 -15.03 15.72
N TYR A 58 -1.31 -13.87 16.01
CA TYR A 58 -1.10 -12.66 15.26
C TYR A 58 0.41 -12.56 15.21
N MET A 59 0.97 -12.81 14.03
CA MET A 59 2.37 -12.60 13.80
C MET A 59 2.67 -11.21 14.33
N ASN A 60 3.76 -11.11 15.08
CA ASN A 60 4.41 -9.84 15.20
C ASN A 60 4.83 -9.48 13.76
N GLU A 61 4.06 -8.62 13.09
CA GLU A 61 4.24 -8.22 11.67
C GLU A 61 5.70 -7.81 11.37
N SER A 62 6.44 -7.39 12.40
CA SER A 62 7.88 -7.14 12.34
C SER A 62 8.70 -8.32 11.82
N ILE A 63 8.47 -9.55 12.28
CA ILE A 63 9.29 -10.72 11.91
C ILE A 63 9.07 -11.09 10.43
N TYR A 64 7.84 -10.94 9.92
CA TYR A 64 7.53 -11.19 8.52
C TYR A 64 8.35 -10.31 7.58
N HIS A 65 8.40 -9.00 7.87
CA HIS A 65 9.14 -8.02 7.06
C HIS A 65 10.66 -8.09 7.25
N GLU A 66 11.15 -8.74 8.31
CA GLU A 66 12.57 -9.02 8.50
C GLU A 66 13.05 -10.21 7.66
N LEU A 67 12.18 -11.19 7.41
CA LEU A 67 12.53 -12.43 6.72
C LEU A 67 12.17 -12.43 5.24
N ILE A 68 11.11 -11.73 4.85
CA ILE A 68 10.57 -11.73 3.50
C ILE A 68 10.72 -10.34 2.88
N SER A 69 11.43 -10.30 1.75
CA SER A 69 11.52 -9.12 0.89
C SER A 69 10.76 -9.38 -0.39
N PHE A 70 9.75 -8.54 -0.64
CA PHE A 70 8.93 -8.56 -1.84
C PHE A 70 8.90 -7.16 -2.43
N THR A 71 9.49 -7.02 -3.62
CA THR A 71 9.65 -5.73 -4.29
C THR A 71 9.16 -5.80 -5.72
N SER A 72 8.66 -4.68 -6.21
CA SER A 72 8.14 -4.55 -7.58
C SER A 72 8.49 -3.19 -8.15
N GLU A 73 8.95 -3.14 -9.40
CA GLU A 73 9.31 -1.92 -10.11
C GLU A 73 8.85 -1.98 -11.57
N ILE A 74 8.44 -0.83 -12.10
CA ILE A 74 8.18 -0.67 -13.54
C ILE A 74 9.34 0.12 -14.15
N SER A 75 9.94 -0.43 -15.20
CA SER A 75 10.90 0.27 -16.04
C SER A 75 10.52 0.11 -17.51
N GLY A 76 10.04 1.19 -18.12
CA GLY A 76 9.48 1.18 -19.47
C GLY A 76 8.23 0.29 -19.55
N THR A 77 8.26 -0.67 -20.48
CA THR A 77 7.19 -1.66 -20.71
C THR A 77 7.44 -2.98 -20.00
N SER A 78 8.18 -2.94 -18.88
CA SER A 78 8.54 -4.13 -18.13
C SER A 78 8.26 -3.94 -16.64
N LEU A 79 7.59 -4.93 -16.06
CA LEU A 79 7.33 -5.07 -14.63
C LEU A 79 8.31 -6.10 -14.08
N PHE A 80 9.16 -5.64 -13.16
CA PHE A 80 10.12 -6.45 -12.43
C PHE A 80 9.54 -6.77 -11.06
N ILE A 81 9.54 -8.05 -10.70
CA ILE A 81 9.08 -8.52 -9.39
C ILE A 81 10.19 -9.38 -8.81
N ASN A 82 10.68 -9.00 -7.63
CA ASN A 82 11.71 -9.75 -6.93
C ASN A 82 11.16 -10.21 -5.58
N PHE A 83 11.38 -11.48 -5.29
CA PHE A 83 11.04 -12.11 -4.03
C PHE A 83 12.26 -12.79 -3.45
N THR A 84 12.48 -12.63 -2.14
CA THR A 84 13.48 -13.39 -1.38
C THR A 84 12.96 -13.66 0.03
N CYS A 85 13.22 -14.86 0.53
CA CYS A 85 12.98 -15.28 1.89
C CYS A 85 14.26 -15.86 2.50
N SER A 86 14.65 -15.37 3.68
CA SER A 86 15.94 -15.70 4.29
C SER A 86 15.97 -16.98 5.12
N ASP A 87 14.82 -17.58 5.44
CA ASP A 87 14.72 -18.71 6.38
C ASP A 87 14.54 -20.09 5.71
N ASN A 88 14.43 -20.12 4.37
CA ASN A 88 14.30 -21.32 3.52
C ASN A 88 13.12 -22.27 3.86
N ASN A 89 12.06 -21.79 4.50
CA ASN A 89 10.92 -22.62 4.94
C ASN A 89 9.66 -22.42 4.06
N ILE A 90 9.85 -21.96 2.83
CA ILE A 90 8.81 -21.78 1.83
C ILE A 90 8.27 -23.15 1.38
N VAL A 91 6.95 -23.33 1.43
CA VAL A 91 6.26 -24.47 0.81
C VAL A 91 5.86 -24.13 -0.62
N SER A 92 5.20 -22.98 -0.80
CA SER A 92 4.80 -22.50 -2.13
C SER A 92 4.60 -20.99 -2.14
N THR A 93 4.83 -20.39 -3.29
CA THR A 93 4.56 -18.98 -3.59
C THR A 93 3.68 -18.87 -4.82
N ALA A 94 2.72 -17.96 -4.77
CA ALA A 94 1.86 -17.62 -5.89
C ALA A 94 1.90 -16.10 -6.09
N ILE A 95 2.16 -15.68 -7.33
CA ILE A 95 2.14 -14.29 -7.75
C ILE A 95 0.98 -14.13 -8.73
N VAL A 96 0.14 -13.13 -8.48
CA VAL A 96 -0.91 -12.72 -9.42
C VAL A 96 -0.72 -11.24 -9.73
N VAL A 97 -0.63 -10.91 -11.01
CA VAL A 97 -0.54 -9.53 -11.48
C VAL A 97 -1.89 -9.13 -12.03
N TYR A 98 -2.45 -8.05 -11.49
CA TYR A 98 -3.68 -7.44 -11.95
C TYR A 98 -3.37 -6.13 -12.66
N ASN A 99 -3.92 -5.92 -13.84
CA ASN A 99 -4.03 -4.61 -14.46
C ASN A 99 -5.22 -3.86 -13.83
N ILE A 100 -4.97 -2.64 -13.36
CA ILE A 100 -5.99 -1.72 -12.84
C ILE A 100 -6.35 -0.73 -13.95
N SER A 101 -7.59 -0.76 -14.39
CA SER A 101 -8.11 0.25 -15.32
C SER A 101 -8.06 1.64 -14.68
N ASN A 102 -7.36 2.58 -15.33
CA ASN A 102 -7.27 3.97 -14.87
C ASN A 102 -8.62 4.71 -14.90
N THR A 103 -9.59 4.22 -15.66
CA THR A 103 -10.91 4.86 -15.84
C THR A 103 -11.97 4.29 -14.90
N THR A 104 -11.96 2.99 -14.66
CA THR A 104 -13.00 2.28 -13.90
C THR A 104 -12.51 1.70 -12.57
N GLY A 105 -11.19 1.65 -12.35
CA GLY A 105 -10.59 1.03 -11.17
C GLY A 105 -10.75 -0.50 -11.11
N THR A 106 -11.26 -1.12 -12.18
CA THR A 106 -11.47 -2.56 -12.25
C THR A 106 -10.14 -3.30 -12.35
N ARG A 107 -9.98 -4.35 -11.53
CA ARG A 107 -8.82 -5.23 -11.51
C ARG A 107 -9.05 -6.41 -12.43
N THR A 108 -8.13 -6.63 -13.37
CA THR A 108 -8.17 -7.76 -14.30
C THR A 108 -6.86 -8.51 -14.17
N ALA A 109 -6.90 -9.80 -13.81
CA ALA A 109 -5.69 -10.62 -13.75
C ALA A 109 -5.11 -10.76 -15.16
N ILE A 110 -3.81 -10.48 -15.29
CA ILE A 110 -3.09 -10.56 -16.57
C ILE A 110 -1.99 -11.62 -16.56
N GLU A 111 -1.39 -11.88 -15.39
CA GLU A 111 -0.31 -12.86 -15.25
C GLU A 111 -0.48 -13.63 -13.94
N TRP A 112 -0.05 -14.90 -13.96
CA TRP A 112 -0.09 -15.80 -12.82
C TRP A 112 1.16 -16.68 -12.83
N ASP A 113 1.88 -16.73 -11.72
CA ASP A 113 3.04 -17.62 -11.53
C ASP A 113 2.95 -18.35 -10.19
N ASN A 114 3.07 -19.68 -10.24
CA ASN A 114 3.08 -20.53 -9.05
C ASN A 114 4.42 -21.26 -8.97
N ARG A 115 5.07 -21.16 -7.82
CA ARG A 115 6.35 -21.82 -7.55
C ARG A 115 6.26 -22.64 -6.28
N SER A 116 6.93 -23.79 -6.29
CA SER A 116 7.03 -24.68 -5.14
C SER A 116 8.41 -24.59 -4.52
N ALA A 117 8.47 -24.27 -3.23
CA ALA A 117 9.70 -24.21 -2.43
C ALA A 117 10.83 -23.28 -2.97
N ASP A 118 10.50 -22.28 -3.79
CA ASP A 118 11.46 -21.28 -4.24
C ASP A 118 11.64 -20.20 -3.17
N ASN A 119 12.83 -20.13 -2.58
CA ASN A 119 13.17 -19.11 -1.56
C ASN A 119 13.57 -17.77 -2.16
N SER A 120 13.86 -17.72 -3.47
CA SER A 120 14.10 -16.47 -4.17
C SER A 120 13.81 -16.61 -5.65
N PHE A 121 13.21 -15.59 -6.26
CA PHE A 121 13.03 -15.52 -7.69
C PHE A 121 12.90 -14.07 -8.17
N ASN A 122 13.20 -13.89 -9.45
CA ASN A 122 12.96 -12.64 -10.17
C ASN A 122 12.07 -12.95 -11.38
N LEU A 123 10.95 -12.25 -11.48
CA LEU A 123 10.01 -12.34 -12.58
C LEU A 123 10.04 -11.03 -13.37
N VAL A 124 9.91 -11.15 -14.68
CA VAL A 124 9.81 -10.00 -15.59
C VAL A 124 8.62 -10.22 -16.50
N TYR A 125 7.65 -9.33 -16.41
CA TYR A 125 6.46 -9.35 -17.26
C TYR A 125 6.47 -8.16 -18.22
N ALA A 126 6.08 -8.41 -19.46
CA ALA A 126 5.82 -7.34 -20.41
C ALA A 126 4.49 -6.67 -20.03
N ILE A 127 4.50 -5.35 -19.91
CA ILE A 127 3.34 -4.57 -19.50
C ILE A 127 3.11 -3.37 -20.41
N GLU A 128 1.87 -2.92 -20.47
CA GLU A 128 1.49 -1.69 -21.17
C GLU A 128 1.94 -0.46 -20.38
N ASP A 129 2.54 0.50 -21.09
CA ASP A 129 2.91 1.79 -20.52
C ASP A 129 1.66 2.62 -20.16
N GLY A 130 1.77 3.47 -19.16
CA GLY A 130 0.65 4.30 -18.71
C GLY A 130 -0.46 3.55 -17.96
N MET A 131 -0.23 2.34 -17.49
CA MET A 131 -1.17 1.59 -16.66
C MET A 131 -0.66 1.38 -15.23
N CYS A 132 -1.59 1.07 -14.32
CA CYS A 132 -1.30 0.66 -12.94
C CYS A 132 -1.49 -0.84 -12.79
N TYR A 133 -0.63 -1.47 -12.01
CA TYR A 133 -0.65 -2.89 -11.75
C TYR A 133 -0.64 -3.15 -10.25
N GLU A 134 -1.49 -4.07 -9.79
CA GLU A 134 -1.45 -4.61 -8.44
C GLU A 134 -0.88 -6.02 -8.52
N ILE A 135 0.22 -6.26 -7.80
CA ILE A 135 0.83 -7.57 -7.66
C ILE A 135 0.43 -8.11 -6.29
N THR A 136 -0.21 -9.26 -6.26
CA THR A 136 -0.47 -10.01 -5.03
C THR A 136 0.52 -11.16 -4.93
N LEU A 137 1.21 -11.25 -3.80
CA LEU A 137 2.00 -12.39 -3.39
C LEU A 137 1.21 -13.17 -2.34
N THR A 138 0.94 -14.44 -2.61
CA THR A 138 0.47 -15.39 -1.61
C THR A 138 1.58 -16.36 -1.29
N LEU A 139 1.93 -16.45 -0.01
CA LEU A 139 2.99 -17.29 0.48
C LEU A 139 2.42 -18.37 1.40
N VAL A 140 2.83 -19.61 1.19
CA VAL A 140 2.61 -20.71 2.14
C VAL A 140 3.94 -21.09 2.75
N HIS A 141 4.03 -20.94 4.06
CA HIS A 141 5.20 -21.21 4.87
C HIS A 141 4.98 -22.43 5.77
N SER A 142 6.01 -23.27 5.95
CA SER A 142 5.88 -24.50 6.73
C SER A 142 5.66 -24.25 8.23
N ILE A 143 6.14 -23.11 8.74
CA ILE A 143 6.07 -22.75 10.16
C ILE A 143 4.87 -21.83 10.45
N TYR A 144 4.56 -20.89 9.55
CA TYR A 144 3.64 -19.78 9.83
C TYR A 144 2.33 -19.84 9.02
N GLY A 145 2.15 -20.87 8.20
CA GLY A 145 0.94 -21.03 7.39
C GLY A 145 0.89 -20.09 6.18
N THR A 146 -0.33 -19.68 5.79
CA THR A 146 -0.55 -18.90 4.57
C THR A 146 -0.64 -17.41 4.88
N THR A 147 0.15 -16.61 4.17
CA THR A 147 0.18 -15.15 4.26
C THR A 147 0.02 -14.53 2.88
N SER A 148 -0.36 -13.26 2.81
CA SER A 148 -0.44 -12.53 1.54
C SER A 148 -0.01 -11.08 1.71
N ASP A 149 0.79 -10.60 0.76
CA ASP A 149 1.20 -9.20 0.61
C ASP A 149 0.76 -8.69 -0.76
N TYR A 150 0.57 -7.38 -0.90
CA TYR A 150 0.25 -6.76 -2.17
C TYR A 150 1.04 -5.47 -2.38
N ARG A 151 1.39 -5.22 -3.64
CA ARG A 151 2.08 -4.01 -4.08
C ARG A 151 1.36 -3.42 -5.27
N THR A 152 1.22 -2.10 -5.29
CA THR A 152 0.69 -1.38 -6.44
C THR A 152 1.79 -0.55 -7.05
N VAL A 153 2.03 -0.73 -8.34
CA VAL A 153 3.01 0.01 -9.13
C VAL A 153 2.33 0.59 -10.35
N CYS A 154 2.63 1.85 -10.65
CA CYS A 154 2.05 2.54 -11.79
C CYS A 154 3.16 3.10 -12.68
N SER A 155 2.97 3.03 -13.98
CA SER A 155 3.82 3.80 -14.89
C SER A 155 3.60 5.31 -14.64
N ARG A 156 4.67 6.09 -14.79
CA ARG A 156 4.69 7.55 -14.53
C ARG A 156 3.61 8.32 -15.29
N THR A 157 3.13 7.80 -16.41
CA THR A 157 2.14 8.40 -17.31
C THR A 157 0.69 7.99 -17.01
N GLY A 158 0.46 6.94 -16.21
CA GLY A 158 -0.86 6.33 -16.01
C GLY A 158 -1.68 6.88 -14.85
N ILE A 159 -1.10 7.76 -14.05
CA ILE A 159 -1.69 8.09 -12.75
C ILE A 159 -2.53 9.36 -12.86
N THR A 160 -3.84 9.22 -12.73
CA THR A 160 -4.67 10.36 -12.34
C THR A 160 -4.18 10.86 -10.98
N THR A 161 -4.19 12.18 -10.78
CA THR A 161 -3.61 12.84 -9.60
C THR A 161 -4.08 12.27 -8.26
N LYS A 162 -5.29 11.69 -8.20
CA LYS A 162 -5.85 11.04 -7.02
C LYS A 162 -5.19 9.70 -6.70
N THR A 163 -5.11 8.77 -7.65
CA THR A 163 -4.48 7.46 -7.41
C THR A 163 -2.99 7.60 -7.10
N ARG A 164 -2.33 8.62 -7.68
CA ARG A 164 -0.93 8.95 -7.37
C ARG A 164 -0.77 9.40 -5.94
N PHE A 165 -1.69 10.26 -5.50
CA PHE A 165 -1.74 10.71 -4.13
C PHE A 165 -1.99 9.53 -3.19
N ASP A 166 -3.04 8.74 -3.41
CA ASP A 166 -3.36 7.61 -2.52
C ASP A 166 -2.21 6.59 -2.46
N THR A 167 -1.52 6.33 -3.57
CA THR A 167 -0.36 5.40 -3.60
C THR A 167 0.87 5.99 -2.90
N LEU A 168 1.23 7.25 -3.17
CA LEU A 168 2.36 7.91 -2.52
C LEU A 168 2.09 8.16 -1.04
N PHE A 169 0.84 8.45 -0.69
CA PHE A 169 0.40 8.62 0.68
C PHE A 169 0.47 7.28 1.41
N ASP A 170 -0.05 6.21 0.82
CA ASP A 170 0.01 4.88 1.42
C ASP A 170 1.47 4.40 1.59
N LEU A 171 2.32 4.60 0.58
CA LEU A 171 3.76 4.26 0.64
C LEU A 171 4.52 5.00 1.75
N ASN A 172 4.19 6.26 2.01
CA ASN A 172 4.94 7.10 2.97
C ASN A 172 4.31 7.17 4.36
N PHE A 173 2.99 6.93 4.51
CA PHE A 173 2.25 7.22 5.74
C PHE A 173 1.38 6.07 6.27
N LYS A 174 1.03 5.05 5.47
CA LYS A 174 0.07 4.00 5.92
C LYS A 174 0.61 3.15 7.06
N TYR A 175 1.83 2.64 6.88
CA TYR A 175 2.43 1.69 7.83
C TYR A 175 3.27 2.38 8.91
N ASN A 176 3.75 3.60 8.64
CA ASN A 176 4.54 4.36 9.60
C ASN A 176 4.22 5.86 9.52
N PRO A 177 3.02 6.30 9.96
CA PRO A 177 2.65 7.71 9.94
C PRO A 177 3.62 8.59 10.75
N PHE A 178 4.29 7.99 11.75
CA PHE A 178 5.34 8.61 12.56
C PHE A 178 6.75 8.17 12.16
N GLY A 179 6.99 7.80 10.91
CA GLY A 179 8.31 7.43 10.44
C GLY A 179 9.33 8.54 10.68
N TRP A 180 10.61 8.17 10.85
CA TRP A 180 11.70 9.12 11.15
C TRP A 180 11.77 10.29 10.15
N SER A 181 11.46 10.05 8.88
CA SER A 181 11.36 11.11 7.85
C SER A 181 10.23 12.11 8.12
N ASN A 182 9.06 11.63 8.57
CA ASN A 182 7.89 12.46 8.88
C ASN A 182 8.09 13.23 10.19
N LEU A 183 8.63 12.57 11.23
CA LEU A 183 9.06 13.21 12.47
C LEU A 183 10.13 14.26 12.22
N PHE A 184 11.13 13.96 11.38
CA PHE A 184 12.17 14.91 11.00
C PHE A 184 11.60 16.11 10.26
N GLY A 185 10.71 15.90 9.28
CA GLY A 185 10.02 16.99 8.58
C GLY A 185 9.21 17.88 9.53
N PHE A 186 8.53 17.29 10.51
CA PHE A 186 7.81 18.02 11.56
C PHE A 186 8.75 18.82 12.46
N PHE A 187 9.87 18.24 12.90
CA PHE A 187 10.87 18.94 13.70
C PHE A 187 11.58 20.06 12.93
N VAL A 188 11.86 19.87 11.63
CA VAL A 188 12.39 20.93 10.77
C VAL A 188 11.39 22.07 10.64
N LEU A 189 10.11 21.77 10.47
CA LEU A 189 9.06 22.78 10.39
C LEU A 189 8.93 23.57 11.70
N LEU A 190 8.87 22.89 12.85
CA LEU A 190 8.88 23.54 14.17
C LEU A 190 10.16 24.37 14.36
N ALA A 191 11.33 23.80 14.04
CA ALA A 191 12.59 24.53 14.13
C ALA A 191 12.55 25.80 13.28
N THR A 192 12.06 25.75 12.05
CA THR A 192 11.94 26.97 11.21
C THR A 192 10.95 28.00 11.75
N MET A 193 9.86 27.57 12.40
CA MET A 193 8.89 28.49 13.01
C MET A 193 9.43 29.16 14.28
N PHE A 194 10.29 28.48 15.05
CA PHE A 194 10.84 29.01 16.31
C PHE A 194 12.24 29.61 16.21
N SER A 195 13.00 29.33 15.14
CA SER A 195 14.39 29.81 14.99
C SER A 195 14.49 31.30 14.69
N PHE A 196 13.47 31.88 14.07
CA PHE A 196 13.42 33.31 13.77
C PHE A 196 12.39 33.95 14.69
N GLY A 197 12.87 34.60 15.75
CA GLY A 197 12.02 35.26 16.75
C GLY A 197 11.13 36.36 16.16
N GLN A 198 10.40 37.07 17.03
CA GLN A 198 9.39 38.08 16.63
C GLN A 198 9.88 39.17 15.65
N GLN A 199 11.20 39.40 15.57
CA GLN A 199 11.81 40.41 14.69
C GLN A 199 12.12 39.92 13.27
N HIS A 200 11.94 38.63 12.98
CA HIS A 200 12.30 38.00 11.70
C HIS A 200 11.19 37.08 11.17
N VAL A 201 9.94 37.40 11.51
CA VAL A 201 8.75 36.61 11.15
C VAL A 201 8.62 36.45 9.63
N GLY A 202 8.99 37.47 8.86
CA GLY A 202 8.96 37.37 7.41
C GLY A 202 9.96 36.34 6.84
N ILE A 203 11.14 36.17 7.47
CA ILE A 203 12.14 35.16 7.06
C ILE A 203 11.66 33.76 7.45
N SER A 204 11.10 33.56 8.65
CA SER A 204 10.53 32.24 9.01
C SER A 204 9.39 31.84 8.10
N MET A 205 8.52 32.77 7.70
CA MET A 205 7.44 32.49 6.76
C MET A 205 7.98 32.04 5.40
N LEU A 206 9.03 32.69 4.86
CA LEU A 206 9.67 32.24 3.62
C LEU A 206 10.25 30.84 3.72
N PHE A 207 10.99 30.54 4.79
CA PHE A 207 11.57 29.22 5.02
C PHE A 207 10.51 28.14 5.22
N THR A 208 9.48 28.43 6.03
CA THR A 208 8.37 27.51 6.29
C THR A 208 7.61 27.19 4.99
N GLY A 209 7.32 28.21 4.18
CA GLY A 209 6.71 28.02 2.88
C GLY A 209 7.59 27.21 1.92
N GLY A 210 8.91 27.46 1.88
CA GLY A 210 9.86 26.68 1.09
C GLY A 210 9.95 25.20 1.50
N VAL A 211 9.99 24.93 2.81
CA VAL A 211 9.96 23.56 3.35
C VAL A 211 8.65 22.86 2.97
N LEU A 212 7.51 23.55 3.07
CA LEU A 212 6.22 23.00 2.67
C LEU A 212 6.13 22.74 1.16
N ILE A 213 6.74 23.56 0.30
CA ILE A 213 6.84 23.28 -1.14
C ILE A 213 7.69 22.03 -1.38
N PHE A 214 8.82 21.92 -0.69
CA PHE A 214 9.71 20.74 -0.81
C PHE A 214 8.98 19.47 -0.40
N ILE A 215 8.30 19.48 0.74
CA ILE A 215 7.48 18.36 1.22
C ILE A 215 6.36 18.03 0.22
N ASN A 216 5.64 19.04 -0.29
CA ASN A 216 4.61 18.84 -1.31
C ASN A 216 5.17 18.25 -2.61
N SER A 217 6.39 18.62 -3.01
CA SER A 217 7.03 18.11 -4.22
C SER A 217 7.39 16.62 -4.10
N ILE A 218 7.77 16.18 -2.89
CA ILE A 218 8.04 14.76 -2.59
C ILE A 218 6.74 13.96 -2.53
N ILE A 219 5.68 14.53 -1.96
CA ILE A 219 4.38 13.86 -1.78
C ILE A 219 3.50 13.90 -3.05
N GLY A 220 3.78 14.82 -3.99
CA GLY A 220 3.08 14.89 -5.27
C GLY A 220 1.71 15.57 -5.21
N LEU A 221 1.47 16.46 -4.24
CA LEU A 221 0.22 17.23 -4.15
C LEU A 221 0.28 18.46 -5.07
N ALA A 222 -0.34 18.36 -6.25
CA ALA A 222 0.01 19.21 -7.38
C ALA A 222 -0.63 20.62 -7.45
N LEU A 223 -1.73 20.93 -6.74
CA LEU A 223 -2.43 22.22 -6.98
C LEU A 223 -3.04 22.89 -5.73
N ILE A 224 -3.92 22.21 -4.98
CA ILE A 224 -4.61 22.84 -3.83
C ILE A 224 -3.65 23.05 -2.64
N THR A 225 -2.67 22.17 -2.47
CA THR A 225 -1.68 22.29 -1.38
C THR A 225 -0.44 23.07 -1.77
N ALA A 226 -0.23 23.43 -3.04
CA ALA A 226 0.83 24.34 -3.46
C ALA A 226 0.44 25.81 -3.26
N ALA A 227 -0.86 26.11 -3.30
CA ALA A 227 -1.40 27.44 -3.05
C ALA A 227 -1.11 27.94 -1.62
N VAL A 228 -1.23 27.07 -0.60
CA VAL A 228 -0.99 27.43 0.81
C VAL A 228 0.48 27.81 1.09
N PRO A 229 1.49 27.01 0.73
CA PRO A 229 2.91 27.37 0.83
C PRO A 229 3.24 28.62 0.03
N THR A 230 2.69 28.76 -1.18
CA THR A 230 2.94 29.95 -2.02
C THR A 230 2.35 31.20 -1.36
N ALA A 231 1.15 31.12 -0.78
CA ALA A 231 0.55 32.20 -0.02
C ALA A 231 1.37 32.57 1.22
N ILE A 232 1.91 31.58 1.95
CA ILE A 232 2.81 31.80 3.09
C ILE A 232 4.09 32.53 2.65
N ILE A 233 4.68 32.14 1.51
CA ILE A 233 5.85 32.82 0.93
C ILE A 233 5.50 34.26 0.57
N CYS A 234 4.39 34.49 -0.13
CA CYS A 234 3.93 35.83 -0.49
C CYS A 234 3.70 36.72 0.74
N LEU A 235 3.05 36.19 1.79
CA LEU A 235 2.87 36.89 3.06
C LEU A 235 4.22 37.21 3.73
N GLY A 236 5.18 36.28 3.70
CA GLY A 236 6.54 36.53 4.20
C GLY A 236 7.25 37.67 3.47
N VAL A 237 7.14 37.72 2.14
CA VAL A 237 7.67 38.84 1.33
C VAL A 237 7.01 40.17 1.72
N ILE A 238 5.69 40.18 1.89
CA ILE A 238 4.93 41.39 2.26
C ILE A 238 5.36 41.89 3.65
N VAL A 239 5.51 41.00 4.63
CA VAL A 239 5.95 41.34 5.99
C VAL A 239 7.37 41.94 5.96
N LEU A 240 8.31 41.32 5.23
CA LEU A 240 9.67 41.86 5.08
C LEU A 240 9.70 43.24 4.41
N TRP A 241 8.80 43.46 3.46
CA TRP A 241 8.71 44.73 2.77
C TRP A 241 8.14 45.82 3.70
N GLY A 242 7.13 45.49 4.52
CA GLY A 242 6.59 46.37 5.56
C GLY A 242 7.62 46.74 6.63
N GLU A 243 8.43 45.78 7.10
CA GLU A 243 9.50 46.02 8.07
C GLU A 243 10.58 46.98 7.55
N ARG A 244 10.83 47.00 6.23
CA ARG A 244 11.77 47.96 5.61
C ARG A 244 11.17 49.34 5.41
N GLY A 245 9.89 49.43 5.08
CA GLY A 245 9.19 50.72 4.89
C GLY A 245 8.99 51.52 6.16
N PHE A 246 8.96 50.88 7.34
CA PHE A 246 8.87 51.56 8.65
C PHE A 246 10.22 52.07 9.17
N LYS A 247 11.34 51.74 8.52
CA LYS A 247 12.69 52.20 8.89
C LYS A 247 13.23 53.35 8.01
N SER A 248 12.41 53.89 7.12
CA SER A 248 12.67 55.14 6.37
C SER A 248 11.83 56.28 6.91
#